data_AF-A0A1F3XTL5-F1
#
_entry.id   AF-A0A1F3XTL5-F1
#
_cell.length_a   1.000
_cell.length_b   1.000
_cell.length_c   1.000
_cell.angle_alpha   90.00
_cell.angle_beta   90.00
_cell.angle_gamma   90.00
#
_symmetry.space_group_name_H-M   'P 1'
#
loop_
_entity.id
_entity.type
_entity.pdbx_description
1 polymer ?
#
loop_
_entity_poly.entity_id
_entity_poly.type
_entity_poly.pdbx_seq_one_letter_code
_entity_poly.pdbx_strand_id
1 'polypeptide(L)'
;MLTSEWYQRKLGDRQSSFGKVLRKYRRLYYGTFSTKAVEKSINTEREGECLRCGRCCKLLFRCPLLTTGADGLPSCRLYGVIRIANCKMYPFDHKDSEVEGCGYRFKKGSNWNQ
;
A
#
# COMPACT_ATOMS: atom_id res chain seq x y z
N MET A 1 -13.45 -15.94 -1.56
CA MET A 1 -12.28 -16.74 -1.97
C MET A 1 -11.39 -16.93 -0.76
N LEU A 2 -11.20 -18.18 -0.36
CA LEU A 2 -10.62 -18.64 0.91
C LEU A 2 -9.24 -18.02 1.17
N THR A 3 -9.17 -16.97 1.98
CA THR A 3 -7.90 -16.58 2.59
C THR A 3 -7.66 -17.51 3.77
N SER A 4 -6.92 -18.60 3.56
CA SER A 4 -6.57 -19.52 4.64
C SER A 4 -6.05 -18.77 5.87
N GLU A 5 -6.30 -19.28 7.08
CA GLU A 5 -5.77 -18.69 8.32
C GLU A 5 -4.25 -18.50 8.25
N TRP A 6 -3.56 -19.43 7.59
CA TRP A 6 -2.14 -19.33 7.29
C TRP A 6 -1.79 -18.03 6.54
N TYR A 7 -2.55 -17.68 5.50
CA TYR A 7 -2.32 -16.48 4.71
C TYR A 7 -2.56 -15.21 5.55
N GLN A 8 -3.65 -15.17 6.32
CA GLN A 8 -3.94 -14.03 7.19
C GLN A 8 -2.86 -13.84 8.26
N ARG A 9 -2.36 -14.94 8.84
CA ARG A 9 -1.23 -14.91 9.78
C ARG A 9 0.04 -14.35 9.14
N LYS A 10 0.36 -14.76 7.91
CA LYS A 10 1.55 -14.25 7.19
C LYS A 10 1.40 -12.79 6.75
N LEU A 11 0.20 -12.33 6.45
CA LEU A 11 -0.06 -10.91 6.20
C LEU A 11 0.09 -10.05 7.46
N GLY A 12 -0.28 -10.58 8.62
CA GLY A 12 -0.12 -9.90 9.91
C GLY A 12 1.32 -9.79 10.39
N ASP A 13 2.20 -10.68 9.93
CA ASP A 13 3.62 -10.65 10.25
C ASP A 13 4.32 -9.47 9.53
N ARG A 14 4.62 -8.42 10.30
CA ARG A 14 5.29 -7.20 9.80
C ARG A 14 6.81 -7.35 9.67
N GLN A 15 7.41 -8.28 10.40
CA GLN A 15 8.87 -8.46 10.45
C GLN A 15 9.36 -9.34 9.29
N SER A 16 8.54 -10.30 8.86
CA SER A 16 8.91 -11.20 7.77
C SER A 16 8.94 -10.52 6.41
N SER A 17 10.05 -10.73 5.68
CA SER A 17 10.16 -10.37 4.26
C SER A 17 9.07 -11.02 3.41
N PHE A 18 8.66 -12.23 3.76
CA PHE A 18 7.58 -12.93 3.05
C PHE A 18 6.23 -12.21 3.20
N GLY A 19 5.93 -11.68 4.39
CA GLY A 19 4.73 -10.87 4.63
C GLY A 19 4.71 -9.61 3.75
N LYS A 20 5.86 -8.92 3.62
CA LYS A 20 6.01 -7.74 2.74
C LYS A 20 5.78 -8.08 1.27
N VAL A 21 6.29 -9.22 0.83
CA VAL A 21 6.07 -9.76 -0.52
C VAL A 21 4.58 -9.98 -0.76
N LEU A 22 3.92 -10.72 0.14
CA LEU A 22 2.49 -11.03 0.02
C LEU A 22 1.62 -9.78 -0.02
N ARG A 23 1.90 -8.79 0.84
CA ARG A 23 1.20 -7.50 0.86
C ARG A 23 1.38 -6.71 -0.44
N LYS A 24 2.60 -6.71 -1.00
CA LYS A 24 2.85 -6.06 -2.29
C LYS A 24 2.13 -6.74 -3.46
N TYR A 25 2.12 -8.08 -3.50
CA TYR A 25 1.36 -8.82 -4.51
C TYR A 25 -0.15 -8.62 -4.34
N ARG A 26 -0.65 -8.63 -3.10
CA ARG A 26 -2.05 -8.37 -2.77
C ARG A 26 -2.53 -7.04 -3.34
N ARG A 27 -1.76 -5.95 -3.16
CA ARG A 27 -2.08 -4.62 -3.72
C ARG A 27 -2.05 -4.59 -5.24
N LEU A 28 -1.12 -5.29 -5.88
CA LEU A 28 -1.07 -5.39 -7.33
C LEU A 28 -2.29 -6.14 -7.87
N TYR A 29 -2.59 -7.31 -7.29
CA TYR A 29 -3.72 -8.14 -7.69
C TYR A 29 -5.05 -7.37 -7.55
N TYR A 30 -5.35 -6.88 -6.34
CA TYR A 30 -6.60 -6.16 -6.10
C TYR A 30 -6.69 -4.82 -6.84
N GLY A 31 -5.57 -4.14 -7.09
CA GLY A 31 -5.58 -2.89 -7.85
C GLY A 31 -5.71 -3.09 -9.36
N THR A 32 -5.28 -4.23 -9.90
CA THR A 32 -5.41 -4.56 -11.33
C THR A 32 -6.76 -5.19 -11.64
N PHE A 33 -7.22 -6.11 -10.80
CA PHE A 33 -8.50 -6.79 -10.96
C PHE A 33 -9.65 -6.08 -10.21
N SER A 34 -9.47 -4.77 -9.93
CA SER A 34 -10.29 -3.84 -9.14
C SER A 34 -11.69 -4.37 -8.80
N THR A 35 -11.79 -5.06 -7.67
CA THR A 35 -13.11 -5.48 -7.17
C THR A 35 -13.82 -4.27 -6.59
N LYS A 36 -15.12 -4.07 -6.85
CA LYS A 36 -15.90 -2.96 -6.25
C LYS A 36 -15.73 -2.83 -4.72
N ALA A 37 -15.48 -3.94 -4.04
CA ALA A 37 -15.21 -3.97 -2.60
C ALA A 37 -13.94 -3.18 -2.20
N VAL A 38 -12.92 -3.21 -3.06
CA VAL A 38 -11.63 -2.55 -2.85
C VAL A 38 -11.75 -1.03 -3.00
N GLU A 39 -12.45 -0.59 -4.04
CA GLU A 39 -12.71 0.84 -4.25
C GLU A 39 -13.55 1.40 -3.11
N LYS A 40 -14.59 0.66 -2.69
CA LYS A 40 -15.41 1.03 -1.54
C LYS A 40 -14.54 1.28 -0.32
N SER A 41 -13.71 0.33 0.08
CA SER A 41 -13.00 0.47 1.35
C SER A 41 -11.86 1.51 1.32
N ILE A 42 -11.18 1.68 0.18
CA ILE A 42 -10.27 2.81 -0.01
C ILE A 42 -11.02 4.14 0.12
N ASN A 43 -12.20 4.27 -0.50
CA ASN A 43 -12.94 5.53 -0.51
C ASN A 43 -13.64 5.82 0.83
N THR A 44 -14.06 4.77 1.56
CA THR A 44 -14.80 4.95 2.81
C THR A 44 -13.90 5.03 4.04
N GLU A 45 -12.79 4.29 4.06
CA GLU A 45 -12.02 4.04 5.28
C GLU A 45 -10.63 4.67 5.27
N ARG A 46 -10.02 4.84 4.08
CA ARG A 46 -8.71 5.49 3.93
C ARG A 46 -8.87 6.99 3.70
N GLU A 47 -8.07 7.76 4.40
CA GLU A 47 -8.04 9.21 4.27
C GLU A 47 -6.60 9.73 4.15
N GLY A 48 -6.46 10.99 3.76
CA GLY A 48 -5.17 11.62 3.50
C GLY A 48 -4.62 11.33 2.09
N GLU A 49 -3.35 11.64 1.89
CA GLU A 49 -2.73 11.61 0.57
C GLU A 49 -1.26 11.17 0.59
N CYS A 50 -0.71 10.90 -0.59
CA CYS A 50 0.68 10.50 -0.72
C CYS A 50 1.60 11.73 -0.58
N LEU A 51 2.32 11.81 0.54
CA LEU A 51 3.32 12.85 0.81
C LEU A 51 4.62 12.72 0.00
N ARG A 52 4.67 11.80 -0.98
CA ARG A 52 5.86 11.53 -1.81
C ARG A 52 7.13 11.20 -1.00
N CYS A 53 6.99 10.73 0.24
CA CYS A 53 8.11 10.42 1.14
C CYS A 53 9.03 9.25 0.69
N GLY A 54 8.66 8.51 -0.37
CA GLY A 54 9.46 7.41 -0.93
C GLY A 54 9.61 6.17 -0.05
N ARG A 55 9.05 6.14 1.16
CA ARG A 55 9.20 5.01 2.11
C ARG A 55 8.53 3.72 1.59
N CYS A 56 7.27 3.79 1.14
CA CYS A 56 6.59 2.62 0.57
C CYS A 56 7.22 2.14 -0.75
N CYS A 57 7.91 3.04 -1.47
CA CYS A 57 8.66 2.71 -2.68
C CYS A 57 9.93 1.90 -2.41
N LYS A 58 10.41 1.83 -1.16
CA LYS A 58 11.61 1.08 -0.75
C LYS A 58 11.29 -0.19 0.05
N LEU A 59 10.01 -0.47 0.29
CA LEU A 59 9.56 -1.42 1.31
C LEU A 59 9.98 -2.88 1.07
N LEU A 60 9.92 -3.34 -0.18
CA LEU A 60 10.37 -4.68 -0.57
C LEU A 60 11.68 -4.62 -1.36
N PHE A 61 11.73 -3.69 -2.30
CA PHE A 61 12.87 -3.37 -3.13
C PHE A 61 12.79 -1.89 -3.47
N ARG A 62 13.90 -1.30 -3.91
CA ARG A 62 13.92 0.09 -4.37
C ARG A 62 13.17 0.20 -5.71
N CYS A 63 12.01 0.85 -5.71
CA CYS A 63 11.23 1.09 -6.92
C CYS A 63 12.09 1.75 -8.00
N PRO A 64 12.07 1.26 -9.26
CA PRO A 64 12.86 1.85 -10.33
C PRO A 64 12.42 3.27 -10.66
N LEU A 65 11.15 3.62 -10.40
CA LEU A 65 10.63 4.97 -10.64
C LEU A 65 11.02 5.99 -9.56
N LEU A 66 11.61 5.53 -8.44
CA LEU A 66 12.04 6.38 -7.33
C LEU A 66 13.42 6.98 -7.63
N THR A 67 13.45 8.30 -7.73
CA THR A 67 14.66 9.11 -7.84
C THR A 67 14.85 9.96 -6.59
N THR A 68 15.99 10.66 -6.55
CA THR A 68 16.28 11.67 -5.53
C THR A 68 16.44 13.01 -6.27
N GLY A 69 15.77 14.06 -5.81
CA GLY A 69 15.90 15.40 -6.34
C GLY A 69 17.24 16.05 -5.98
N ALA A 70 17.51 17.22 -6.55
CA ALA A 70 18.72 18.00 -6.24
C ALA A 70 18.76 18.48 -4.77
N ASP A 71 17.59 18.61 -4.15
CA ASP A 71 17.37 18.91 -2.73
C ASP A 71 17.57 17.70 -1.80
N GLY A 72 17.94 16.54 -2.35
CA GLY A 72 18.08 15.29 -1.60
C GLY A 72 16.75 14.62 -1.25
N LEU A 73 15.61 15.18 -1.67
CA LEU A 73 14.29 14.64 -1.35
C LEU A 73 13.86 13.54 -2.33
N PRO A 74 13.11 12.52 -1.86
CA PRO A 74 12.61 11.46 -2.73
C PRO A 74 11.59 12.03 -3.75
N SER A 75 11.73 11.61 -5.01
CA SER A 75 10.79 11.97 -6.08
C SER A 75 10.43 10.76 -6.93
N CYS A 76 9.26 10.79 -7.57
CA CYS A 76 8.78 9.72 -8.44
C CYS A 76 8.63 10.25 -9.86
N ARG A 77 9.32 9.61 -10.81
CA ARG A 77 9.39 10.03 -12.23
C ARG A 77 8.03 10.09 -12.93
N LEU A 78 7.06 9.30 -12.48
CA LEU A 78 5.74 9.19 -13.12
C LEU A 78 4.60 9.72 -12.25
N TYR A 79 4.87 10.37 -11.11
CA TYR A 79 3.81 10.70 -10.15
C TYR A 79 2.69 11.56 -10.77
N GLY A 80 3.04 12.55 -11.60
CA GLY A 80 2.10 13.41 -12.30
C GLY A 80 1.52 12.85 -13.60
N VAL A 81 2.06 11.73 -14.09
CA VAL A 81 1.60 11.08 -15.34
C VAL A 81 0.65 9.93 -14.99
N ILE A 82 1.12 9.01 -14.16
CA ILE A 82 0.36 7.83 -13.77
C ILE A 82 0.84 7.27 -12.43
N ARG A 83 -0.12 6.99 -11.55
CA ARG A 83 0.10 6.11 -10.40
C ARG A 83 -0.37 4.71 -10.77
N ILE A 84 0.56 3.76 -10.87
CA ILE A 84 0.23 2.36 -11.13
C ILE A 84 -0.59 1.77 -9.96
N ALA A 85 -1.32 0.68 -10.24
CA ALA A 85 -2.20 0.01 -9.29
C ALA A 85 -1.59 -0.13 -7.88
N ASN A 86 -0.41 -0.75 -7.76
CA ASN A 86 0.26 -0.93 -6.47
C ASN A 86 0.53 0.39 -5.70
N CYS A 87 0.72 1.52 -6.39
CA CYS A 87 0.93 2.83 -5.77
C CYS A 87 -0.38 3.54 -5.39
N LYS A 88 -1.46 3.37 -6.18
CA LYS A 88 -2.80 3.91 -5.86
C LYS A 88 -3.42 3.17 -4.68
N MET A 89 -3.17 1.87 -4.64
CA MET A 89 -3.69 0.94 -3.65
C MET A 89 -3.01 1.03 -2.30
N TYR A 90 -1.83 1.64 -2.20
CA TYR A 90 -1.11 1.69 -0.93
C TYR A 90 -1.54 2.87 -0.04
N PRO A 91 -1.74 2.65 1.28
CA PRO A 91 -2.08 1.37 1.89
C PRO A 91 -3.51 0.97 1.51
N PHE A 92 -3.78 -0.32 1.37
CA PHE A 92 -5.11 -0.79 1.00
C PHE A 92 -5.99 -0.91 2.25
N ASP A 93 -5.46 -1.55 3.29
CA ASP A 93 -6.03 -1.65 4.63
C ASP A 93 -4.93 -1.45 5.70
N HIS A 94 -5.28 -1.65 6.97
CA HIS A 94 -4.35 -1.58 8.10
C HIS A 94 -3.17 -2.56 8.02
N LYS A 95 -3.34 -3.71 7.34
CA LYS A 95 -2.27 -4.70 7.16
C LYS A 95 -1.23 -4.17 6.19
N ASP A 96 -1.67 -3.46 5.16
CA ASP A 96 -0.83 -2.79 4.16
C ASP A 96 -0.22 -1.46 4.66
N SER A 97 -0.63 -0.94 5.81
CA SER A 97 -0.06 0.28 6.44
C SER A 97 1.29 0.01 7.13
N GLU A 98 2.28 -0.35 6.34
CA GLU A 98 3.59 -0.82 6.81
C GLU A 98 4.61 0.29 7.11
N VAL A 99 4.34 1.52 6.67
CA VAL A 99 5.26 2.65 6.75
C VAL A 99 4.79 3.65 7.78
N GLU A 100 5.66 3.99 8.71
CA GLU A 100 5.42 5.07 9.65
C GLU A 100 5.52 6.46 8.99
N GLY A 101 4.69 7.39 9.47
CA GLY A 101 4.63 8.76 8.96
C GLY A 101 4.18 8.88 7.49
N CYS A 102 3.50 7.88 6.92
CA CYS A 102 2.82 8.07 5.63
C CYS A 102 1.66 9.07 5.81
N GLY A 103 1.31 9.83 4.76
CA GLY A 103 0.16 10.75 4.82
C GLY A 103 -1.19 10.05 4.77
N TYR A 104 -1.22 8.76 4.41
CA TYR A 104 -2.41 7.95 4.47
C TYR A 104 -2.65 7.43 5.89
N ARG A 105 -3.91 7.48 6.31
CA ARG A 105 -4.40 6.96 7.60
C ARG A 105 -5.79 6.35 7.42
N PHE A 106 -6.28 5.67 8.44
CA PHE A 106 -7.58 4.98 8.41
C PHE A 106 -8.49 5.51 9.52
N LYS A 107 -9.78 5.66 9.21
CA LYS A 107 -10.80 6.13 10.17
C LYS A 107 -10.91 5.17 11.37
N LYS A 108 -11.06 5.71 12.59
CA LYS A 108 -11.33 4.90 13.78
C LYS A 108 -12.71 4.25 13.68
N GLY A 109 -12.82 2.95 13.97
CA GLY A 109 -14.08 2.19 13.96
C GLY A 109 -14.50 1.67 12.58
N SER A 110 -13.58 1.63 11.62
CA SER A 110 -13.88 1.16 10.27
C SER A 110 -13.91 -0.39 10.23
N ASN A 111 -15.00 -0.97 9.69
CA ASN A 111 -15.32 -2.40 9.75
C ASN A 111 -14.56 -3.22 8.68
N TRP A 112 -13.22 -3.21 8.73
CA TRP A 112 -12.37 -4.06 7.87
C TRP A 112 -12.30 -5.54 8.29
N ASN A 113 -12.91 -5.91 9.42
CA ASN A 113 -12.93 -7.26 9.98
C ASN A 113 -14.32 -7.93 9.87
N GLN A 114 -14.93 -7.92 8.69
CA GLN A 114 -16.01 -8.85 8.35
C GLN A 114 -15.71 -9.52 7.01
#